data_AF-A0A444X9K1-F1
#
_entry.id   AF-A0A444X9K1-F1
#
_cell.length_a   1.000
_cell.length_b   1.000
_cell.length_c   1.000
_cell.angle_alpha   90.00
_cell.angle_beta   90.00
_cell.angle_gamma   90.00
#
_symmetry.space_group_name_H-M   'P 1'
#
loop_
_entity.id
_entity.type
_entity.pdbx_description
1 polymer ?
#
loop_
_entity_poly.entity_id
_entity_poly.type
_entity_poly.pdbx_seq_one_letter_code
_entity_poly.pdbx_strand_id
1 'polypeptide(L)'
;MARVLIVSLLVGIVVCIGFSEAARKHEWRLHTLFSVECQNYFDWQTVGLMNSYRKAKQPGPITRLLSCTDEEKKNYRGMHLAPTFEVPSMSKHPRTGDWYPAINKPAGVLHWLKHSKDAKNVDWVVILDADMIIRGPILPWELGAEKGRPVAAYYGYLRGCDNILAQLHTKHPELCDKVGGLLAFHIDDLRAFAPLWLSKTEEVREDKAHWATNITGDIYGKGWISEMYGYSFGAAEIGLRHKINDNLMIYPGYVPREGIEPILLHYGLPFSVGNWSFNKLAHHEDGIVYECGRLFPEPPYPREVRQMELDPNRRRGLFLSIECINIINEGLLLQQAANGCPKPTWSKYLNFLKSKAFAELTKPKYPTPATLQMMEDTKEDDNALDAEKPHPKIHTVFSTECTTYFDWQTVGLMHSFRLSGQPGNITRLLSCTDEDLKQYKGHDLAPTHYVPSMSRHPLTGDW
;
A
#
# COMPACT_ATOMS: atom_id res chain seq x y z
N MET A 1 71.15 31.98 31.18
CA MET A 1 71.13 30.57 30.76
C MET A 1 69.85 29.94 31.25
N ALA A 2 68.88 29.84 30.33
CA ALA A 2 67.51 29.43 30.59
C ALA A 2 67.41 27.89 30.64
N ARG A 3 66.69 27.36 31.63
CA ARG A 3 66.30 25.95 31.67
C ARG A 3 65.08 25.75 30.78
N VAL A 4 65.25 24.90 29.78
CA VAL A 4 64.25 24.47 28.82
C VAL A 4 63.17 23.64 29.55
N LEU A 5 61.93 24.11 29.54
CA LEU A 5 60.75 23.29 29.82
C LEU A 5 60.21 22.81 28.47
N ILE A 6 60.30 21.50 28.21
CA ILE A 6 59.65 20.85 27.08
C ILE A 6 58.18 20.64 27.49
N VAL A 7 57.27 21.37 26.84
CA VAL A 7 55.83 21.11 26.92
C VAL A 7 55.47 20.11 25.84
N SER A 8 55.15 18.88 26.26
CA SER A 8 54.63 17.83 25.39
C SER A 8 53.17 18.13 25.05
N LEU A 9 52.90 18.50 23.80
CA LEU A 9 51.55 18.70 23.27
C LEU A 9 50.94 17.33 22.91
N LEU A 10 50.12 16.76 23.79
CA LEU A 10 49.31 15.59 23.49
C LEU A 10 48.08 16.02 22.68
N VAL A 11 48.17 15.91 21.36
CA VAL A 11 47.01 15.99 20.45
C VAL A 11 46.25 14.68 20.54
N GLY A 12 45.15 14.66 21.31
CA GLY A 12 44.21 13.55 21.33
C GLY A 12 43.43 13.50 20.02
N ILE A 13 43.78 12.54 19.16
CA ILE A 13 42.95 12.14 18.03
C ILE A 13 41.73 11.40 18.58
N VAL A 14 40.61 12.11 18.71
CA VAL A 14 39.30 11.48 18.89
C VAL A 14 38.96 10.83 17.55
N VAL A 15 39.22 9.53 17.44
CA VAL A 15 38.67 8.71 16.36
C VAL A 15 37.19 8.57 16.66
N CYS A 16 36.39 9.48 16.09
CA CYS A 16 34.96 9.29 15.94
C CYS A 16 34.77 8.07 15.04
N ILE A 17 34.64 6.89 15.65
CA ILE A 17 34.04 5.73 14.98
C ILE A 17 32.58 6.10 14.78
N GLY A 18 32.32 6.79 13.67
CA GLY A 18 30.97 6.99 13.17
C GLY A 18 30.40 5.61 12.91
N PHE A 19 29.44 5.20 13.74
CA PHE A 19 28.45 4.23 13.32
C PHE A 19 27.67 4.87 12.17
N SER A 20 28.24 4.75 10.98
CA SER A 20 27.51 4.86 9.73
C SER A 20 26.57 3.66 9.69
N GLU A 21 25.38 3.81 10.27
CA GLU A 21 24.22 3.05 9.76
C GLU A 21 24.19 3.36 8.26
N ALA A 22 24.64 2.39 7.46
CA ALA A 22 24.46 2.41 6.03
C ALA A 22 22.95 2.34 5.79
N ALA A 23 22.29 3.50 5.83
CA ALA A 23 20.97 3.67 5.27
C ALA A 23 21.11 3.19 3.83
N ARG A 24 20.50 2.04 3.51
CA ARG A 24 20.29 1.63 2.13
C ARG A 24 19.58 2.81 1.46
N LYS A 25 20.35 3.57 0.70
CA LYS A 25 19.87 4.73 -0.05
C LYS A 25 19.07 4.11 -1.19
N HIS A 26 17.81 3.78 -0.91
CA HIS A 26 16.91 3.29 -1.94
C HIS A 26 16.84 4.40 -3.00
N GLU A 27 17.17 4.02 -4.24
CA GLU A 27 17.28 4.92 -5.39
C GLU A 27 15.93 5.58 -5.77
N TRP A 28 14.85 5.07 -5.18
CA TRP A 28 13.46 5.38 -5.52
C TRP A 28 12.88 6.48 -4.65
N ARG A 29 12.15 7.39 -5.29
CA ARG A 29 11.49 8.53 -4.64
C ARG A 29 10.06 8.18 -4.29
N LEU A 30 9.75 8.24 -2.99
CA LEU A 30 8.43 7.94 -2.44
C LEU A 30 7.69 9.23 -2.06
N HIS A 31 6.39 9.30 -2.34
CA HIS A 31 5.50 10.37 -1.87
C HIS A 31 4.25 9.78 -1.22
N THR A 32 3.84 10.30 -0.06
CA THR A 32 2.61 9.88 0.63
C THR A 32 1.49 10.91 0.43
N LEU A 33 0.29 10.47 0.09
CA LEU A 33 -0.89 11.31 -0.09
C LEU A 33 -2.01 10.88 0.87
N PHE A 34 -2.80 11.84 1.32
CA PHE A 34 -4.09 11.57 1.94
C PHE A 34 -5.06 12.70 1.61
N SER A 35 -6.35 12.40 1.50
CA SER A 35 -7.39 13.37 1.12
C SER A 35 -8.29 13.70 2.31
N VAL A 36 -8.65 14.97 2.42
CA VAL A 36 -9.49 15.51 3.48
C VAL A 36 -10.33 16.70 2.99
N GLU A 37 -11.31 17.10 3.79
CA GLU A 37 -12.09 18.32 3.60
C GLU A 37 -11.79 19.38 4.67
N CYS A 38 -12.19 20.64 4.43
CA CYS A 38 -12.04 21.77 5.37
C CYS A 38 -12.98 21.68 6.59
N GLN A 39 -12.87 20.63 7.40
CA GLN A 39 -13.75 20.39 8.54
C GLN A 39 -12.99 19.91 9.78
N ASN A 40 -13.51 20.24 10.96
CA ASN A 40 -12.95 19.81 12.25
C ASN A 40 -12.77 18.28 12.30
N TYR A 41 -13.69 17.53 11.70
CA TYR A 41 -13.62 16.07 11.57
C TYR A 41 -12.27 15.60 11.04
N PHE A 42 -11.77 16.23 9.99
CA PHE A 42 -10.51 15.87 9.35
C PHE A 42 -9.29 16.53 10.00
N ASP A 43 -9.48 17.62 10.75
CA ASP A 43 -8.38 18.30 11.42
C ASP A 43 -7.75 17.42 12.51
N TRP A 44 -8.57 16.83 13.40
CA TRP A 44 -8.05 15.95 14.44
C TRP A 44 -7.51 14.63 13.87
N GLN A 45 -8.08 14.14 12.77
CA GLN A 45 -7.56 12.98 12.04
C GLN A 45 -6.19 13.29 11.40
N THR A 46 -6.05 14.46 10.78
CA THR A 46 -4.78 14.96 10.23
C THR A 46 -3.70 15.00 11.31
N VAL A 47 -4.03 15.47 12.51
CA VAL A 47 -3.10 15.50 13.64
C VAL A 47 -2.64 14.09 14.04
N GLY A 48 -3.57 13.13 14.12
CA GLY A 48 -3.26 11.72 14.40
C GLY A 48 -2.35 11.11 13.34
N LEU A 49 -2.71 11.26 12.06
CA LEU A 49 -1.93 10.75 10.93
C LEU A 49 -0.53 11.37 10.90
N MET A 50 -0.40 12.69 11.02
CA MET A 50 0.89 13.38 11.00
C MET A 50 1.77 13.06 12.21
N ASN A 51 1.20 12.81 13.39
CA ASN A 51 1.96 12.30 14.53
C ASN A 51 2.50 10.89 14.24
N SER A 52 1.63 9.99 13.79
CA SER A 52 2.00 8.61 13.46
C SER A 52 3.05 8.52 12.35
N TYR A 53 2.93 9.36 11.31
CA TYR A 53 3.89 9.50 10.22
C TYR A 53 5.32 9.77 10.72
N ARG A 54 5.45 10.75 11.63
CA ARG A 54 6.74 11.12 12.23
C ARG A 54 7.28 10.00 13.11
N LYS A 55 6.42 9.39 13.93
CA LYS A 55 6.82 8.29 14.83
C LYS A 55 7.28 7.06 14.07
N ALA A 56 6.55 6.67 13.03
CA ALA A 56 6.87 5.54 12.16
C ALA A 56 8.15 5.74 11.35
N LYS A 57 8.67 6.97 11.29
CA LYS A 57 9.80 7.36 10.43
C LYS A 57 9.50 7.07 8.96
N GLN A 58 8.26 7.33 8.53
CA GLN A 58 7.87 7.15 7.12
C GLN A 58 8.75 8.04 6.24
N PRO A 59 9.46 7.47 5.26
CA PRO A 59 10.34 8.24 4.39
C PRO A 59 9.58 8.97 3.29
N GLY A 60 10.25 9.94 2.68
CA GLY A 60 9.68 10.80 1.65
C GLY A 60 8.87 11.97 2.21
N PRO A 61 8.33 12.83 1.33
CA PRO A 61 7.30 13.82 1.68
C PRO A 61 5.91 13.20 1.85
N ILE A 62 5.07 13.90 2.62
CA ILE A 62 3.63 13.65 2.74
C ILE A 62 2.87 14.92 2.34
N THR A 63 1.81 14.78 1.55
CA THR A 63 0.94 15.89 1.14
C THR A 63 -0.52 15.58 1.43
N ARG A 64 -1.17 16.53 2.10
CA ARG A 64 -2.61 16.57 2.32
C ARG A 64 -3.31 17.20 1.12
N LEU A 65 -4.18 16.44 0.47
CA LEU A 65 -5.05 16.92 -0.60
C LEU A 65 -6.31 17.50 0.03
N LEU A 66 -6.36 18.82 0.14
CA LEU A 66 -7.40 19.52 0.90
C LEU A 66 -8.48 20.06 -0.04
N SER A 67 -9.67 19.44 0.00
CA SER A 67 -10.85 19.84 -0.77
C SER A 67 -11.73 20.76 0.06
N CYS A 68 -11.91 22.01 -0.38
CA CYS A 68 -12.74 22.98 0.32
C CYS A 68 -13.63 23.73 -0.65
N THR A 69 -14.85 24.04 -0.20
CA THR A 69 -15.64 25.09 -0.82
C THR A 69 -15.07 26.47 -0.48
N ASP A 70 -15.38 27.47 -1.30
CA ASP A 70 -14.98 28.86 -1.05
C ASP A 70 -15.50 29.38 0.29
N GLU A 71 -16.64 28.87 0.76
CA GLU A 71 -17.24 29.23 2.04
C GLU A 71 -16.48 28.61 3.22
N GLU A 72 -16.23 27.30 3.18
CA GLU A 72 -15.44 26.61 4.23
C GLU A 72 -14.05 27.23 4.37
N LYS A 73 -13.42 27.56 3.24
CA LYS A 73 -12.05 28.11 3.22
C LYS A 73 -11.91 29.45 3.94
N LYS A 74 -12.93 30.32 3.90
CA LYS A 74 -12.85 31.69 4.49
C LYS A 74 -12.46 31.68 5.96
N ASN A 75 -12.94 30.70 6.72
CA ASN A 75 -12.73 30.60 8.16
C ASN A 75 -11.93 29.34 8.55
N TYR A 76 -11.34 28.64 7.58
CA TYR A 76 -10.61 27.40 7.85
C TYR A 76 -9.31 27.69 8.59
N ARG A 77 -9.13 27.04 9.75
CA ARG A 77 -7.98 27.26 10.66
C ARG A 77 -6.89 26.20 10.51
N GLY A 78 -7.14 25.13 9.75
CA GLY A 78 -6.30 23.93 9.77
C GLY A 78 -5.21 23.89 8.70
N MET A 79 -4.92 25.00 7.99
CA MET A 79 -3.94 25.01 6.89
C MET A 79 -2.53 24.57 7.32
N HIS A 80 -2.15 24.85 8.56
CA HIS A 80 -0.82 24.53 9.11
C HIS A 80 -0.66 23.10 9.63
N LEU A 81 -1.73 22.29 9.64
CA LEU A 81 -1.70 20.95 10.24
C LEU A 81 -0.83 19.94 9.46
N ALA A 82 -0.67 20.13 8.16
CA ALA A 82 0.15 19.29 7.28
C ALA A 82 0.61 20.07 6.03
N PRO A 83 1.69 19.65 5.35
CA PRO A 83 1.99 20.14 4.01
C PRO A 83 0.77 19.91 3.11
N THR A 84 0.20 20.99 2.59
CA THR A 84 -1.13 20.97 1.97
C THR A 84 -1.06 21.38 0.51
N PHE A 85 -1.70 20.59 -0.35
CA PHE A 85 -2.00 20.93 -1.72
C PHE A 85 -3.51 21.10 -1.83
N GLU A 86 -3.95 22.33 -2.08
CA GLU A 86 -5.36 22.64 -2.24
C GLU A 86 -5.88 22.07 -3.56
N VAL A 87 -7.04 21.42 -3.50
CA VAL A 87 -7.70 20.85 -4.67
C VAL A 87 -9.16 21.33 -4.74
N PRO A 88 -9.76 21.44 -5.94
CA PRO A 88 -11.16 21.80 -6.05
C PRO A 88 -12.06 20.80 -5.30
N SER A 89 -13.04 21.31 -4.55
CA SER A 89 -14.08 20.46 -3.98
C SER A 89 -15.04 19.98 -5.07
N MET A 90 -15.23 18.67 -5.10
CA MET A 90 -16.23 17.97 -5.91
C MET A 90 -17.35 17.39 -5.02
N SER A 91 -17.40 17.73 -3.72
CA SER A 91 -18.41 17.20 -2.77
C SER A 91 -19.82 17.47 -3.27
N LYS A 92 -20.05 18.59 -3.97
CA LYS A 92 -21.25 18.82 -4.75
C LYS A 92 -20.90 18.70 -6.23
N HIS A 93 -21.38 17.66 -6.89
CA HIS A 93 -21.03 17.36 -8.26
C HIS A 93 -21.47 18.50 -9.20
N PRO A 94 -20.59 19.06 -10.04
CA PRO A 94 -20.85 20.31 -10.77
C PRO A 94 -21.95 20.18 -11.84
N ARG A 95 -22.19 18.97 -12.37
CA ARG A 95 -23.20 18.74 -13.41
C ARG A 95 -24.55 18.30 -12.86
N THR A 96 -24.55 17.37 -11.91
CA THR A 96 -25.77 16.73 -11.39
C THR A 96 -26.28 17.37 -10.10
N GLY A 97 -25.45 18.16 -9.42
CA GLY A 97 -25.76 18.72 -8.10
C GLY A 97 -25.80 17.70 -6.96
N ASP A 98 -25.48 16.43 -7.23
CA ASP A 98 -25.44 15.37 -6.22
C ASP A 98 -24.39 15.69 -5.15
N TRP A 99 -24.75 15.47 -3.89
CA TRP A 99 -23.82 15.65 -2.77
C TRP A 99 -23.17 14.31 -2.42
N TYR A 100 -21.88 14.18 -2.71
CA TYR A 100 -21.08 12.99 -2.49
C TYR A 100 -19.62 13.34 -2.16
N PRO A 101 -19.28 13.62 -0.89
CA PRO A 101 -17.94 14.01 -0.45
C PRO A 101 -16.80 13.07 -0.85
N ALA A 102 -17.04 11.75 -0.86
CA ALA A 102 -15.98 10.78 -1.09
C ALA A 102 -15.34 10.87 -2.49
N ILE A 103 -16.04 11.46 -3.48
CA ILE A 103 -15.47 11.74 -4.81
C ILE A 103 -14.25 12.70 -4.78
N ASN A 104 -14.06 13.44 -3.69
CA ASN A 104 -12.90 14.30 -3.52
C ASN A 104 -11.58 13.53 -3.54
N LYS A 105 -11.56 12.27 -3.12
CA LYS A 105 -10.35 11.45 -3.13
C LYS A 105 -9.83 11.19 -4.57
N PRO A 106 -10.61 10.63 -5.51
CA PRO A 106 -10.16 10.45 -6.89
C PRO A 106 -9.92 11.79 -7.59
N ALA A 107 -10.80 12.78 -7.37
CA ALA A 107 -10.65 14.10 -7.97
C ALA A 107 -9.36 14.81 -7.51
N GLY A 108 -9.07 14.76 -6.21
CA GLY A 108 -7.88 15.36 -5.61
C GLY A 108 -6.59 14.70 -6.09
N VAL A 109 -6.55 13.37 -6.17
CA VAL A 109 -5.39 12.62 -6.69
C VAL A 109 -5.15 12.98 -8.15
N LEU A 110 -6.19 12.99 -8.98
CA LEU A 110 -6.08 13.40 -10.38
C LEU A 110 -5.61 14.85 -10.53
N HIS A 111 -6.11 15.75 -9.68
CA HIS A 111 -5.68 17.16 -9.68
C HIS A 111 -4.21 17.30 -9.28
N TRP A 112 -3.77 16.59 -8.24
CA TRP A 112 -2.37 16.59 -7.81
C TRP A 112 -1.42 16.09 -8.91
N LEU A 113 -1.77 15.01 -9.62
CA LEU A 113 -0.97 14.50 -10.73
C LEU A 113 -0.81 15.53 -11.87
N LYS A 114 -1.85 16.32 -12.15
CA LYS A 114 -1.86 17.31 -13.22
C LYS A 114 -1.11 18.59 -12.87
N HIS A 115 -1.20 19.04 -11.62
CA HIS A 115 -0.84 20.41 -11.24
C HIS A 115 0.31 20.50 -10.23
N SER A 116 0.61 19.43 -9.48
CA SER A 116 1.70 19.45 -8.49
C SER A 116 3.07 19.32 -9.15
N LYS A 117 4.06 20.05 -8.60
CA LYS A 117 5.47 19.87 -8.96
C LYS A 117 6.02 18.56 -8.39
N ASP A 118 5.51 18.12 -7.24
CA ASP A 118 5.97 16.91 -6.57
C ASP A 118 5.66 15.66 -7.40
N ALA A 119 4.50 15.64 -8.06
CA ALA A 119 4.07 14.57 -8.95
C ALA A 119 4.99 14.36 -10.17
N LYS A 120 5.90 15.30 -10.47
CA LYS A 120 6.88 15.19 -11.55
C LYS A 120 8.15 14.45 -11.11
N ASN A 121 8.42 14.39 -9.81
CA ASN A 121 9.70 13.93 -9.25
C ASN A 121 9.52 12.80 -8.22
N VAL A 122 8.64 11.86 -8.53
CA VAL A 122 8.27 10.73 -7.68
C VAL A 122 8.23 9.46 -8.53
N ASP A 123 8.65 8.33 -7.96
CA ASP A 123 8.58 7.02 -8.61
C ASP A 123 7.46 6.17 -8.01
N TRP A 124 7.24 6.30 -6.69
CA TRP A 124 6.20 5.58 -5.96
C TRP A 124 5.29 6.50 -5.15
N VAL A 125 3.99 6.22 -5.17
CA VAL A 125 3.00 6.96 -4.41
C VAL A 125 2.25 6.01 -3.48
N VAL A 126 2.19 6.37 -2.20
CA VAL A 126 1.33 5.73 -1.20
C VAL A 126 0.15 6.64 -0.93
N ILE A 127 -1.07 6.15 -1.09
CA ILE A 127 -2.30 6.89 -0.78
C ILE A 127 -2.93 6.23 0.45
N LEU A 128 -3.21 7.04 1.48
CA LEU A 128 -3.81 6.63 2.75
C LEU A 128 -5.12 7.38 2.99
N ASP A 129 -5.95 6.84 3.88
CA ASP A 129 -7.10 7.56 4.43
C ASP A 129 -6.68 8.40 5.66
N ALA A 130 -7.42 9.46 5.94
CA ALA A 130 -7.12 10.36 7.05
C ALA A 130 -7.32 9.70 8.43
N ASP A 131 -8.19 8.69 8.50
CA ASP A 131 -8.49 7.92 9.70
C ASP A 131 -7.54 6.73 9.91
N MET A 132 -6.26 6.92 9.59
CA MET A 132 -5.23 5.90 9.73
C MET A 132 -4.11 6.28 10.68
N ILE A 133 -3.56 5.28 11.37
CA ILE A 133 -2.37 5.41 12.22
C ILE A 133 -1.26 4.54 11.63
N ILE A 134 -0.18 5.18 11.21
CA ILE A 134 1.02 4.53 10.69
C ILE A 134 1.84 4.02 11.88
N ARG A 135 1.98 2.70 12.00
CA ARG A 135 2.81 2.06 13.03
C ARG A 135 4.23 1.78 12.55
N GLY A 136 4.44 1.70 11.23
CA GLY A 136 5.71 1.36 10.61
C GLY A 136 5.87 1.96 9.21
N PRO A 137 7.10 2.06 8.67
CA PRO A 137 7.31 2.51 7.31
C PRO A 137 6.54 1.67 6.28
N ILE A 138 5.87 2.35 5.36
CA ILE A 138 5.12 1.78 4.23
C ILE A 138 5.97 2.04 3.00
N LEU A 139 6.78 1.05 2.62
CA LEU A 139 7.71 1.12 1.50
C LEU A 139 7.21 0.24 0.36
N PRO A 140 6.72 0.82 -0.76
CA PRO A 140 6.07 0.04 -1.82
C PRO A 140 6.89 -1.15 -2.33
N TRP A 141 8.21 -0.97 -2.52
CA TRP A 141 9.09 -2.05 -2.96
C TRP A 141 9.34 -3.14 -1.90
N GLU A 142 9.28 -2.81 -0.60
CA GLU A 142 9.35 -3.83 0.46
C GLU A 142 8.03 -4.57 0.63
N LEU A 143 6.91 -3.91 0.32
CA LEU A 143 5.60 -4.53 0.22
C LEU A 143 5.44 -5.37 -1.05
N GLY A 144 6.42 -5.36 -1.95
CA GLY A 144 6.40 -6.11 -3.20
C GLY A 144 5.63 -5.42 -4.34
N ALA A 145 5.27 -4.14 -4.22
CA ALA A 145 4.63 -3.42 -5.32
C ALA A 145 5.56 -3.36 -6.55
N GLU A 146 4.98 -3.54 -7.73
CA GLU A 146 5.67 -3.50 -9.03
C GLU A 146 4.86 -2.63 -9.99
N LYS A 147 5.50 -2.14 -11.05
CA LYS A 147 4.78 -1.48 -12.14
C LYS A 147 3.79 -2.46 -12.78
N GLY A 148 2.54 -2.06 -12.92
CA GLY A 148 1.41 -2.91 -13.33
C GLY A 148 0.80 -3.77 -12.21
N ARG A 149 1.47 -3.89 -11.05
CA ARG A 149 1.01 -4.67 -9.90
C ARG A 149 1.12 -3.88 -8.59
N PRO A 150 0.23 -2.89 -8.38
CA PRO A 150 0.20 -2.13 -7.13
C PRO A 150 -0.11 -3.03 -5.93
N VAL A 151 0.30 -2.60 -4.73
CA VAL A 151 -0.10 -3.27 -3.47
C VAL A 151 -1.27 -2.53 -2.86
N ALA A 152 -2.26 -3.27 -2.37
CA ALA A 152 -3.37 -2.69 -1.63
C ALA A 152 -3.87 -3.58 -0.50
N ALA A 153 -4.53 -2.97 0.49
CA ALA A 153 -5.19 -3.72 1.55
C ALA A 153 -6.53 -4.31 1.09
N TYR A 154 -6.91 -5.45 1.67
CA TYR A 154 -8.14 -6.17 1.30
C TYR A 154 -9.41 -5.55 1.88
N TYR A 155 -10.40 -5.26 1.02
CA TYR A 155 -11.75 -4.79 1.37
C TYR A 155 -12.83 -5.80 0.94
N GLY A 156 -12.95 -6.91 1.68
CA GLY A 156 -13.86 -8.01 1.35
C GLY A 156 -15.35 -7.67 1.28
N TYR A 157 -15.77 -6.50 1.77
CA TYR A 157 -17.16 -6.04 1.71
C TYR A 157 -17.59 -5.49 0.34
N LEU A 158 -16.66 -5.34 -0.61
CA LEU A 158 -16.95 -4.92 -1.99
C LEU A 158 -17.62 -6.06 -2.81
N ARG A 159 -18.87 -6.40 -2.47
CA ARG A 159 -19.66 -7.47 -3.10
C ARG A 159 -19.89 -7.28 -4.60
N GLY A 160 -19.89 -6.03 -5.05
CA GLY A 160 -20.14 -5.65 -6.44
C GLY A 160 -19.10 -6.18 -7.42
N CYS A 161 -17.90 -6.52 -6.96
CA CYS A 161 -16.90 -7.19 -7.80
C CYS A 161 -17.34 -8.58 -8.27
N ASP A 162 -18.21 -9.28 -7.52
CA ASP A 162 -18.61 -10.66 -7.84
C ASP A 162 -20.01 -10.75 -8.48
N ASN A 163 -20.60 -9.63 -8.89
CA ASN A 163 -21.99 -9.61 -9.34
C ASN A 163 -22.25 -8.65 -10.52
N ILE A 164 -23.53 -8.37 -10.77
CA ILE A 164 -24.00 -7.52 -11.86
C ILE A 164 -23.34 -6.14 -11.90
N LEU A 165 -22.93 -5.58 -10.74
CA LEU A 165 -22.32 -4.25 -10.69
C LEU A 165 -21.02 -4.17 -11.50
N ALA A 166 -20.13 -5.17 -11.36
CA ALA A 166 -18.92 -5.25 -12.17
C ALA A 166 -19.23 -5.43 -13.66
N GLN A 167 -20.22 -6.25 -13.99
CA GLN A 167 -20.62 -6.51 -15.39
C GLN A 167 -21.19 -5.26 -16.08
N LEU A 168 -21.83 -4.37 -15.32
CA LEU A 168 -22.38 -3.11 -15.83
C LEU A 168 -21.29 -2.05 -16.01
N HIS A 169 -20.35 -1.97 -15.07
CA HIS A 169 -19.44 -0.82 -14.95
C HIS A 169 -17.99 -1.10 -15.36
N THR A 170 -17.64 -2.32 -15.76
CA THR A 170 -16.36 -2.58 -16.39
C THR A 170 -16.45 -3.62 -17.52
N LYS A 171 -15.58 -3.48 -18.51
CA LYS A 171 -15.36 -4.49 -19.55
C LYS A 171 -14.55 -5.70 -19.06
N HIS A 172 -13.91 -5.57 -17.90
CA HIS A 172 -13.01 -6.55 -17.32
C HIS A 172 -13.46 -6.95 -15.90
N PRO A 173 -14.69 -7.46 -15.72
CA PRO A 173 -15.18 -7.86 -14.39
C PRO A 173 -14.29 -8.91 -13.72
N GLU A 174 -13.57 -9.73 -14.51
CA GLU A 174 -12.59 -10.71 -14.04
C GLU A 174 -11.35 -10.09 -13.37
N LEU A 175 -11.13 -8.78 -13.51
CA LEU A 175 -10.03 -8.03 -12.91
C LEU A 175 -10.48 -7.13 -11.76
N CYS A 176 -11.72 -7.27 -11.26
CA CYS A 176 -12.21 -6.49 -10.13
C CYS A 176 -11.60 -6.97 -8.81
N ASP A 177 -10.54 -6.30 -8.37
CA ASP A 177 -9.93 -6.55 -7.07
C ASP A 177 -10.70 -5.84 -5.95
N LYS A 178 -10.98 -6.58 -4.86
CA LYS A 178 -11.65 -6.03 -3.67
C LYS A 178 -10.64 -5.35 -2.74
N VAL A 179 -10.28 -4.11 -3.07
CA VAL A 179 -9.17 -3.43 -2.41
C VAL A 179 -9.52 -2.00 -1.96
N GLY A 180 -8.78 -1.50 -0.98
CA GLY A 180 -8.86 -0.11 -0.55
C GLY A 180 -8.05 0.19 0.71
N GLY A 181 -8.16 1.42 1.22
CA GLY A 181 -7.45 1.87 2.41
C GLY A 181 -5.99 2.22 2.13
N LEU A 182 -5.10 1.24 2.19
CA LEU A 182 -3.70 1.38 1.78
C LEU A 182 -3.59 1.13 0.28
N LEU A 183 -3.07 2.10 -0.47
CA LEU A 183 -2.83 1.96 -1.91
C LEU A 183 -1.39 2.37 -2.23
N ALA A 184 -0.59 1.46 -2.80
CA ALA A 184 0.81 1.71 -3.16
C ALA A 184 1.04 1.47 -4.66
N PHE A 185 1.37 2.54 -5.38
CA PHE A 185 1.46 2.56 -6.84
C PHE A 185 2.83 2.99 -7.34
N HIS A 186 3.23 2.45 -8.50
CA HIS A 186 4.20 3.12 -9.35
C HIS A 186 3.53 4.34 -10.01
N ILE A 187 4.26 5.46 -10.16
CA ILE A 187 3.71 6.73 -10.64
C ILE A 187 3.05 6.63 -12.03
N ASP A 188 3.61 5.80 -12.93
CA ASP A 188 3.08 5.62 -14.27
C ASP A 188 1.71 4.95 -14.26
N ASP A 189 1.52 3.96 -13.40
CA ASP A 189 0.23 3.28 -13.24
C ASP A 189 -0.80 4.25 -12.67
N LEU A 190 -0.40 5.02 -11.66
CA LEU A 190 -1.27 6.02 -11.04
C LEU A 190 -1.72 7.09 -12.05
N ARG A 191 -0.85 7.49 -12.99
CA ARG A 191 -1.20 8.45 -14.07
C ARG A 191 -2.21 7.89 -15.05
N ALA A 192 -2.09 6.61 -15.42
CA ALA A 192 -3.07 5.94 -16.29
C ALA A 192 -4.40 5.69 -15.55
N PHE A 193 -4.30 5.33 -14.28
CA PHE A 193 -5.42 4.94 -13.42
C PHE A 193 -6.30 6.11 -12.97
N ALA A 194 -5.72 7.21 -12.48
CA ALA A 194 -6.47 8.26 -11.80
C ALA A 194 -7.63 8.90 -12.60
N PRO A 195 -7.52 9.13 -13.93
CA PRO A 195 -8.66 9.58 -14.73
C PRO A 195 -9.83 8.60 -14.71
N LEU A 196 -9.53 7.29 -14.76
CA LEU A 196 -10.53 6.24 -14.76
C LEU A 196 -11.19 6.09 -13.40
N TRP A 197 -10.42 6.19 -12.31
CA TRP A 197 -10.94 6.20 -10.95
C TRP A 197 -12.04 7.24 -10.78
N LEU A 198 -11.80 8.48 -11.21
CA LEU A 198 -12.79 9.55 -11.14
C LEU A 198 -14.01 9.23 -12.03
N SER A 199 -13.79 8.90 -13.31
CA SER A 199 -14.90 8.66 -14.25
C SER A 199 -15.78 7.48 -13.84
N LYS A 200 -15.19 6.37 -13.37
CA LYS A 200 -15.92 5.20 -12.89
C LYS A 200 -16.62 5.46 -11.57
N THR A 201 -16.06 6.32 -10.73
CA THR A 201 -16.76 6.80 -9.52
C THR A 201 -18.04 7.54 -9.91
N GLU A 202 -17.98 8.45 -10.88
CA GLU A 202 -19.18 9.15 -11.40
C GLU A 202 -20.19 8.16 -11.98
N GLU A 203 -19.75 7.21 -12.81
CA GLU A 203 -20.61 6.20 -13.43
C GLU A 203 -21.38 5.35 -12.40
N VAL A 204 -20.68 4.79 -11.42
CA VAL A 204 -21.29 3.98 -10.35
C VAL A 204 -22.17 4.83 -9.44
N ARG A 205 -21.79 6.09 -9.19
CA ARG A 205 -22.57 7.00 -8.36
C ARG A 205 -23.88 7.41 -9.04
N GLU A 206 -23.88 7.58 -10.36
CA GLU A 206 -25.10 7.91 -11.11
C GLU A 206 -26.08 6.72 -11.20
N ASP A 207 -25.59 5.49 -11.08
CA ASP A 207 -26.41 4.28 -11.08
C ASP A 207 -27.12 4.01 -9.73
N LYS A 208 -28.07 4.90 -9.41
CA LYS A 208 -28.88 4.82 -8.18
C LYS A 208 -29.73 3.56 -8.10
N ALA A 209 -30.02 2.91 -9.24
CA ALA A 209 -30.83 1.70 -9.29
C ALA A 209 -30.11 0.51 -8.62
N HIS A 210 -28.78 0.52 -8.60
CA HIS A 210 -27.96 -0.58 -8.09
C HIS A 210 -27.28 -0.29 -6.74
N TRP A 211 -27.70 0.76 -6.02
CA TRP A 211 -27.15 1.10 -4.69
C TRP A 211 -27.53 0.13 -3.57
N ALA A 212 -28.41 -0.83 -3.82
CA ALA A 212 -28.91 -1.76 -2.81
C ALA A 212 -27.76 -2.53 -2.12
N THR A 213 -27.86 -2.70 -0.79
CA THR A 213 -26.83 -3.33 0.05
C THR A 213 -26.47 -4.75 -0.39
N ASN A 214 -27.42 -5.51 -0.95
CA ASN A 214 -27.16 -6.84 -1.47
C ASN A 214 -26.30 -6.83 -2.75
N ILE A 215 -26.27 -5.72 -3.49
CA ILE A 215 -25.47 -5.54 -4.70
C ILE A 215 -24.11 -4.95 -4.35
N THR A 216 -24.09 -3.84 -3.62
CA THR A 216 -22.87 -3.07 -3.33
C THR A 216 -22.18 -3.47 -2.04
N GLY A 217 -22.85 -4.12 -1.09
CA GLY A 217 -22.32 -4.23 0.28
C GLY A 217 -22.31 -2.90 1.04
N ASP A 218 -22.84 -1.81 0.48
CA ASP A 218 -23.01 -0.55 1.19
C ASP A 218 -24.06 -0.72 2.30
N ILE A 219 -23.63 -0.66 3.56
CA ILE A 219 -24.51 -0.82 4.71
C ILE A 219 -25.61 0.25 4.78
N TYR A 220 -25.42 1.39 4.12
CA TYR A 220 -26.41 2.46 4.07
C TYR A 220 -27.37 2.31 2.88
N GLY A 221 -26.99 1.56 1.85
CA GLY A 221 -27.75 1.45 0.61
C GLY A 221 -27.94 2.80 -0.09
N LYS A 222 -26.95 3.70 0.00
CA LYS A 222 -26.98 5.08 -0.52
C LYS A 222 -25.85 5.38 -1.50
N GLY A 223 -25.16 4.35 -1.98
CA GLY A 223 -24.00 4.49 -2.86
C GLY A 223 -22.83 5.19 -2.18
N TRP A 224 -22.66 5.04 -0.87
CA TRP A 224 -21.60 5.73 -0.11
C TRP A 224 -20.20 5.28 -0.53
N ILE A 225 -20.06 4.01 -0.89
CA ILE A 225 -18.80 3.39 -1.32
C ILE A 225 -18.62 3.38 -2.85
N SER A 226 -19.33 4.25 -3.59
CA SER A 226 -19.23 4.33 -5.07
C SER A 226 -17.80 4.60 -5.54
N GLU A 227 -17.02 5.37 -4.79
CA GLU A 227 -15.62 5.68 -5.07
C GLU A 227 -14.69 4.47 -4.95
N MET A 228 -15.00 3.53 -4.06
CA MET A 228 -14.24 2.28 -3.91
C MET A 228 -14.51 1.33 -5.09
N TYR A 229 -15.74 1.35 -5.62
CA TYR A 229 -16.06 0.66 -6.87
C TYR A 229 -15.45 1.36 -8.08
N GLY A 230 -15.49 2.69 -8.11
CA GLY A 230 -14.80 3.47 -9.12
C GLY A 230 -13.30 3.17 -9.16
N TYR A 231 -12.68 2.94 -8.01
CA TYR A 231 -11.30 2.47 -7.91
C TYR A 231 -11.14 1.10 -8.58
N SER A 232 -11.89 0.11 -8.10
CA SER A 232 -11.73 -1.30 -8.52
C SER A 232 -12.00 -1.47 -10.02
N PHE A 233 -13.07 -0.86 -10.52
CA PHE A 233 -13.42 -0.88 -11.94
C PHE A 233 -12.44 -0.05 -12.79
N GLY A 234 -12.01 1.12 -12.30
CA GLY A 234 -11.02 1.94 -13.01
C GLY A 234 -9.67 1.23 -13.16
N ALA A 235 -9.26 0.43 -12.17
CA ALA A 235 -8.05 -0.37 -12.23
C ALA A 235 -8.20 -1.55 -13.20
N ALA A 236 -9.37 -2.19 -13.20
CA ALA A 236 -9.70 -3.27 -14.13
C ALA A 236 -9.63 -2.84 -15.61
N GLU A 237 -10.12 -1.62 -15.93
CA GLU A 237 -10.11 -1.07 -17.31
C GLU A 237 -8.70 -0.93 -17.92
N ILE A 238 -7.65 -0.84 -17.09
CA ILE A 238 -6.25 -0.75 -17.55
C ILE A 238 -5.43 -1.99 -17.20
N GLY A 239 -6.10 -3.07 -16.79
CA GLY A 239 -5.45 -4.36 -16.55
C GLY A 239 -4.57 -4.42 -15.31
N LEU A 240 -4.73 -3.50 -14.34
CA LEU A 240 -3.98 -3.58 -13.09
C LEU A 240 -4.44 -4.79 -12.27
N ARG A 241 -3.48 -5.51 -11.71
CA ARG A 241 -3.74 -6.63 -10.78
C ARG A 241 -3.01 -6.40 -9.47
N HIS A 242 -3.75 -6.21 -8.40
CA HIS A 242 -3.18 -5.85 -7.12
C HIS A 242 -2.50 -7.05 -6.48
N LYS A 243 -1.38 -6.80 -5.80
CA LYS A 243 -0.89 -7.70 -4.74
C LYS A 243 -1.68 -7.35 -3.48
N ILE A 244 -2.67 -8.18 -3.17
CA ILE A 244 -3.64 -7.93 -2.10
C ILE A 244 -3.11 -8.50 -0.79
N ASN A 245 -3.12 -7.68 0.25
CA ASN A 245 -2.65 -8.06 1.58
C ASN A 245 -3.73 -7.79 2.65
N ASP A 246 -3.95 -8.75 3.55
CA ASP A 246 -4.90 -8.66 4.66
C ASP A 246 -4.23 -8.70 6.06
N ASN A 247 -2.90 -8.54 6.08
CA ASN A 247 -2.04 -8.59 7.27
C ASN A 247 -1.41 -7.22 7.62
N LEU A 248 -1.25 -6.32 6.65
CA LEU A 248 -0.60 -5.01 6.79
C LEU A 248 -1.45 -4.00 7.57
N MET A 249 -2.76 -4.01 7.31
CA MET A 249 -3.73 -3.06 7.84
C MET A 249 -4.78 -3.78 8.68
N ILE A 250 -5.12 -3.22 9.84
CA ILE A 250 -6.14 -3.77 10.73
C ILE A 250 -7.02 -2.68 11.34
N TYR A 251 -8.28 -3.01 11.60
CA TYR A 251 -9.17 -2.15 12.37
C TYR A 251 -8.90 -2.30 13.88
N PRO A 252 -8.72 -1.21 14.64
CA PRO A 252 -8.83 -1.27 16.10
C PRO A 252 -10.10 -1.99 16.53
N GLY A 253 -10.00 -2.78 17.60
CA GLY A 253 -11.06 -3.70 18.05
C GLY A 253 -10.95 -5.11 17.46
N TYR A 254 -10.17 -5.30 16.39
CA TYR A 254 -9.97 -6.61 15.78
C TYR A 254 -8.72 -7.27 16.38
N VAL A 255 -8.70 -8.60 16.33
CA VAL A 255 -7.56 -9.40 16.81
C VAL A 255 -6.69 -9.75 15.61
N PRO A 256 -5.39 -9.40 15.59
CA PRO A 256 -4.51 -9.77 14.50
C PRO A 256 -4.34 -11.30 14.46
N ARG A 257 -4.03 -11.85 13.29
CA ARG A 257 -3.59 -13.24 13.17
C ARG A 257 -2.34 -13.47 14.03
N GLU A 258 -2.19 -14.70 14.51
CA GLU A 258 -1.03 -15.08 15.30
C GLU A 258 0.26 -14.88 14.49
N GLY A 259 1.31 -14.33 15.11
CA GLY A 259 2.58 -14.03 14.44
C GLY A 259 2.58 -12.81 13.49
N ILE A 260 1.41 -12.28 13.12
CA ILE A 260 1.31 -11.10 12.23
C ILE A 260 1.39 -9.81 13.03
N GLU A 261 2.30 -8.91 12.65
CA GLU A 261 2.37 -7.56 13.20
C GLU A 261 1.92 -6.54 12.14
N PRO A 262 0.71 -5.95 12.27
CA PRO A 262 0.20 -4.95 11.34
C PRO A 262 1.00 -3.65 11.42
N ILE A 263 1.25 -2.99 10.29
CA ILE A 263 1.99 -1.72 10.25
C ILE A 263 1.08 -0.49 10.10
N LEU A 264 -0.23 -0.71 9.92
CA LEU A 264 -1.22 0.33 9.69
C LEU A 264 -2.50 0.01 10.47
N LEU A 265 -3.04 1.01 11.18
CA LEU A 265 -4.38 0.91 11.79
C LEU A 265 -5.35 1.75 10.98
N HIS A 266 -6.56 1.24 10.75
CA HIS A 266 -7.65 2.00 10.15
C HIS A 266 -8.79 2.14 11.16
N TYR A 267 -8.99 3.31 11.77
CA TYR A 267 -10.00 3.50 12.82
C TYR A 267 -11.37 3.94 12.27
N GLY A 268 -11.77 3.35 11.13
CA GLY A 268 -13.02 3.66 10.45
C GLY A 268 -14.29 3.18 11.16
N LEU A 269 -14.17 2.24 12.11
CA LEU A 269 -15.27 1.60 12.82
C LEU A 269 -15.23 1.90 14.33
N PRO A 270 -16.38 1.86 15.03
CA PRO A 270 -16.40 1.90 16.49
C PRO A 270 -15.68 0.68 17.10
N PHE A 271 -14.96 0.89 18.20
CA PHE A 271 -14.29 -0.18 18.93
C PHE A 271 -14.29 0.05 20.45
N SER A 272 -13.96 -0.98 21.23
CA SER A 272 -14.01 -0.94 22.69
C SER A 272 -12.87 -1.72 23.34
N VAL A 273 -12.50 -1.31 24.56
CA VAL A 273 -11.53 -1.95 25.44
C VAL A 273 -12.11 -1.96 26.86
N GLY A 274 -12.70 -3.08 27.27
CA GLY A 274 -13.50 -3.14 28.49
C GLY A 274 -14.69 -2.18 28.44
N ASN A 275 -14.82 -1.30 29.44
CA ASN A 275 -15.89 -0.30 29.50
C ASN A 275 -15.59 0.99 28.72
N TRP A 276 -14.38 1.12 28.16
CA TRP A 276 -14.01 2.27 27.35
C TRP A 276 -14.30 1.98 25.87
N SER A 277 -14.78 2.98 25.14
CA SER A 277 -15.08 2.85 23.71
C SER A 277 -14.73 4.13 22.95
N PHE A 278 -14.43 3.99 21.67
CA PHE A 278 -14.22 5.11 20.76
C PHE A 278 -15.04 4.94 19.48
N ASN A 279 -15.63 6.03 19.02
CA ASN A 279 -16.34 6.11 17.75
C ASN A 279 -16.04 7.45 17.10
N LYS A 280 -15.31 7.44 15.97
CA LYS A 280 -14.95 8.68 15.26
C LYS A 280 -16.16 9.50 14.82
N LEU A 281 -17.28 8.85 14.48
CA LEU A 281 -18.48 9.55 14.01
C LEU A 281 -19.11 10.41 15.10
N ALA A 282 -18.88 10.09 16.38
CA ALA A 282 -19.32 10.92 17.50
C ALA A 282 -18.50 12.23 17.64
N HIS A 283 -17.41 12.36 16.88
CA HIS A 283 -16.49 13.50 16.91
C HIS A 283 -16.43 14.22 15.55
N HIS A 284 -17.53 14.20 14.78
CA HIS A 284 -17.61 14.86 13.47
C HIS A 284 -17.35 16.37 13.56
N GLU A 285 -18.04 17.06 14.45
CA GLU A 285 -17.90 18.52 14.61
C GLU A 285 -16.83 18.93 15.63
N ASP A 286 -16.03 17.99 16.13
CA ASP A 286 -15.21 18.19 17.31
C ASP A 286 -13.98 19.07 17.03
N GLY A 287 -14.02 20.31 17.51
CA GLY A 287 -12.95 21.31 17.38
C GLY A 287 -11.72 21.07 18.25
N ILE A 288 -11.53 19.86 18.77
CA ILE A 288 -10.53 19.48 19.79
C ILE A 288 -9.09 19.92 19.49
N VAL A 289 -8.72 20.06 18.21
CA VAL A 289 -7.40 20.57 17.77
C VAL A 289 -7.16 22.00 18.26
N TYR A 290 -8.22 22.79 18.37
CA TYR A 290 -8.19 24.22 18.68
C TYR A 290 -8.57 24.54 20.13
N GLU A 291 -8.84 23.51 20.95
CA GLU A 291 -9.25 23.64 22.34
C GLU A 291 -8.11 23.18 23.26
N CYS A 292 -7.40 24.13 23.87
CA CYS A 292 -6.26 23.82 24.72
C CYS A 292 -6.63 22.90 25.89
N GLY A 293 -5.82 21.86 26.11
CA GLY A 293 -5.96 20.96 27.26
C GLY A 293 -7.04 19.89 27.11
N ARG A 294 -7.78 19.88 26.00
CA ARG A 294 -8.77 18.84 25.70
C ARG A 294 -8.12 17.70 24.91
N LEU A 295 -8.42 16.46 25.29
CA LEU A 295 -8.01 15.22 24.62
C LEU A 295 -9.20 14.29 24.49
N PHE A 296 -9.12 13.28 23.62
CA PHE A 296 -10.11 12.21 23.60
C PHE A 296 -10.05 11.42 24.92
N PRO A 297 -11.17 10.78 25.34
CA PRO A 297 -11.22 10.03 26.59
C PRO A 297 -10.04 9.07 26.74
N GLU A 298 -9.38 9.12 27.90
CA GLU A 298 -8.19 8.28 28.17
C GLU A 298 -8.56 6.78 28.07
N PRO A 299 -7.86 5.99 27.23
CA PRO A 299 -8.08 4.55 27.18
C PRO A 299 -7.45 3.86 28.41
N PRO A 300 -7.83 2.59 28.70
CA PRO A 300 -7.17 1.79 29.73
C PRO A 300 -5.65 1.72 29.52
N TYR A 301 -4.90 1.78 30.61
CA TYR A 301 -3.45 1.70 30.60
C TYR A 301 -3.00 0.27 30.23
N PRO A 302 -1.80 0.09 29.65
CA PRO A 302 -1.31 -1.24 29.27
C PRO A 302 -1.30 -2.28 30.41
N ARG A 303 -1.13 -1.83 31.67
CA ARG A 303 -1.21 -2.71 32.84
C ARG A 303 -2.62 -3.23 33.09
N GLU A 304 -3.64 -2.41 32.88
CA GLU A 304 -5.05 -2.79 33.05
C GLU A 304 -5.47 -3.75 31.94
N VAL A 305 -5.03 -3.51 30.70
CA VAL A 305 -5.25 -4.44 29.58
C VAL A 305 -4.66 -5.83 29.86
N ARG A 306 -3.46 -5.91 30.49
CA ARG A 306 -2.84 -7.19 30.89
C ARG A 306 -3.63 -7.93 31.98
N GLN A 307 -4.34 -7.20 32.82
CA GLN A 307 -5.18 -7.78 33.88
C GLN A 307 -6.56 -8.17 33.35
N MET A 308 -7.05 -7.45 32.34
CA MET A 308 -8.36 -7.66 31.71
C MET A 308 -8.39 -8.87 30.78
N GLU A 309 -7.33 -9.11 30.01
CA GLU A 309 -7.29 -10.18 29.01
C GLU A 309 -6.05 -11.07 29.21
N LEU A 310 -6.31 -12.36 29.42
CA LEU A 310 -5.29 -13.39 29.65
C LEU A 310 -4.82 -14.01 28.34
N ASP A 311 -5.71 -14.10 27.34
CA ASP A 311 -5.36 -14.64 26.03
C ASP A 311 -4.35 -13.71 25.33
N PRO A 312 -3.14 -14.22 25.01
CA PRO A 312 -2.09 -13.39 24.44
C PRO A 312 -2.50 -12.69 23.14
N ASN A 313 -3.28 -13.35 22.27
CA ASN A 313 -3.59 -12.80 20.96
C ASN A 313 -4.72 -11.75 21.03
N ARG A 314 -5.80 -12.02 21.77
CA ARG A 314 -6.85 -11.03 22.06
C ARG A 314 -6.27 -9.81 22.76
N ARG A 315 -5.34 -10.01 23.70
CA ARG A 315 -4.63 -8.93 24.37
C ARG A 315 -3.83 -8.07 23.40
N ARG A 316 -3.22 -8.65 22.35
CA ARG A 316 -2.57 -7.87 21.27
C ARG A 316 -3.59 -6.97 20.57
N GLY A 317 -4.76 -7.49 20.22
CA GLY A 317 -5.85 -6.69 19.66
C GLY A 317 -6.22 -5.49 20.55
N LEU A 318 -6.37 -5.70 21.86
CA LEU A 318 -6.63 -4.61 22.82
C LEU A 318 -5.47 -3.60 22.89
N PHE A 319 -4.22 -4.05 22.78
CA PHE A 319 -3.06 -3.14 22.71
C PHE A 319 -3.10 -2.26 21.46
N LEU A 320 -3.45 -2.81 20.30
CA LEU A 320 -3.61 -2.03 19.06
C LEU A 320 -4.71 -0.97 19.22
N SER A 321 -5.82 -1.33 19.87
CA SER A 321 -6.93 -0.40 20.15
C SER A 321 -6.51 0.78 21.01
N ILE A 322 -5.81 0.53 22.13
CA ILE A 322 -5.35 1.64 22.98
C ILE A 322 -4.19 2.41 22.32
N GLU A 323 -3.33 1.75 21.54
CA GLU A 323 -2.24 2.39 20.80
C GLU A 323 -2.78 3.47 19.85
N CYS A 324 -3.88 3.17 19.14
CA CYS A 324 -4.57 4.09 18.24
C CYS A 324 -4.89 5.44 18.92
N ILE A 325 -5.68 5.42 20.00
CA ILE A 325 -6.10 6.67 20.66
C ILE A 325 -4.96 7.35 21.41
N ASN A 326 -4.03 6.57 21.98
CA ASN A 326 -2.86 7.17 22.63
C ASN A 326 -2.00 7.96 21.63
N ILE A 327 -1.82 7.47 20.39
CA ILE A 327 -1.10 8.20 19.33
C ILE A 327 -1.85 9.47 18.91
N ILE A 328 -3.17 9.42 18.78
CA ILE A 328 -3.97 10.61 18.45
C ILE A 328 -3.86 11.64 19.57
N ASN A 329 -4.01 11.22 20.83
CA ASN A 329 -3.91 12.10 21.99
C ASN A 329 -2.50 12.69 22.17
N GLU A 330 -1.44 11.93 21.91
CA GLU A 330 -0.08 12.49 21.84
C GLU A 330 0.03 13.55 20.74
N GLY A 331 -0.52 13.27 19.54
CA GLY A 331 -0.53 14.22 18.43
C GLY A 331 -1.25 15.52 18.79
N LEU A 332 -2.41 15.43 19.45
CA LEU A 332 -3.18 16.59 19.92
C LEU A 332 -2.36 17.43 20.91
N LEU A 333 -1.66 16.80 21.86
CA LEU A 333 -0.78 17.53 22.79
C LEU A 333 0.33 18.30 22.08
N LEU A 334 0.98 17.66 21.12
CA LEU A 334 2.05 18.27 20.33
C LEU A 334 1.51 19.42 19.48
N GLN A 335 0.34 19.23 18.85
CA GLN A 335 -0.29 20.26 18.03
C GLN A 335 -0.79 21.45 18.86
N GLN A 336 -1.39 21.20 20.02
CA GLN A 336 -1.81 22.25 20.96
C GLN A 336 -0.60 23.07 21.43
N ALA A 337 0.53 22.42 21.75
CA ALA A 337 1.76 23.13 22.09
C ALA A 337 2.28 23.98 20.91
N ALA A 338 2.22 23.44 19.68
CA ALA A 338 2.59 24.20 18.47
C ALA A 338 1.65 25.39 18.20
N ASN A 339 0.38 25.30 18.61
CA ASN A 339 -0.60 26.38 18.54
C ASN A 339 -0.46 27.40 19.70
N GLY A 340 0.54 27.26 20.58
CA GLY A 340 0.79 28.19 21.68
C GLY A 340 -0.06 27.95 22.94
N CYS A 341 -0.69 26.79 23.08
CA CYS A 341 -1.41 26.44 24.30
C CYS A 341 -0.49 26.41 25.53
N PRO A 342 -0.98 26.80 26.72
CA PRO A 342 -0.23 26.67 27.95
C PRO A 342 0.10 25.20 28.23
N LYS A 343 1.19 24.95 28.97
CA LYS A 343 1.53 23.60 29.40
C LYS A 343 0.35 23.00 30.19
N PRO A 344 -0.14 21.81 29.83
CA PRO A 344 -1.26 21.21 30.53
C PRO A 344 -0.88 20.89 31.98
N THR A 345 -1.88 20.92 32.87
CA THR A 345 -1.71 20.50 34.25
C THR A 345 -1.29 19.03 34.31
N TRP A 346 -0.54 18.66 35.34
CA TRP A 346 -0.12 17.28 35.49
C TRP A 346 -1.33 16.35 35.61
N SER A 347 -1.30 15.22 34.90
CA SER A 347 -2.21 14.11 35.11
C SER A 347 -1.45 12.80 34.94
N LYS A 348 -2.01 11.71 35.50
CA LYS A 348 -1.46 10.36 35.32
C LYS A 348 -1.33 10.01 33.83
N TYR A 349 -2.32 10.38 33.03
CA TYR A 349 -2.34 10.11 31.59
C TYR A 349 -1.27 10.87 30.82
N LEU A 350 -1.09 12.16 31.10
CA LEU A 350 -0.06 12.98 30.46
C LEU A 350 1.34 12.51 30.84
N ASN A 351 1.53 12.01 32.06
CA ASN A 351 2.77 11.37 32.46
C ASN A 351 3.00 10.05 31.71
N PHE A 352 1.95 9.24 31.51
CA PHE A 352 2.02 8.02 30.71
C PHE A 352 2.43 8.29 29.26
N LEU A 353 1.82 9.28 28.59
CA LEU A 353 2.18 9.66 27.21
C LEU A 353 3.63 10.16 27.07
N LYS A 354 4.30 10.51 28.17
CA LYS A 354 5.73 10.88 28.22
C LYS A 354 6.64 9.76 28.72
N SER A 355 6.06 8.60 29.06
CA SER A 355 6.78 7.51 29.71
C SER A 355 7.53 6.62 28.72
N LYS A 356 8.56 5.92 29.22
CA LYS A 356 9.25 4.86 28.46
C LYS A 356 8.29 3.74 28.03
N ALA A 357 7.27 3.44 28.83
CA ALA A 357 6.30 2.40 28.51
C ALA A 357 5.49 2.74 27.26
N PHE A 358 5.07 4.00 27.11
CA PHE A 358 4.38 4.46 25.90
C PHE A 358 5.33 4.53 24.69
N ALA A 359 6.57 4.97 24.89
CA ALA A 359 7.60 4.95 23.85
C ALA A 359 7.85 3.52 23.32
N GLU A 360 7.90 2.51 24.19
CA GLU A 360 8.03 1.10 23.78
C GLU A 360 6.79 0.56 23.07
N LEU A 361 5.58 0.96 23.51
CA LEU A 361 4.33 0.56 22.87
C LEU A 361 4.28 1.08 21.41
N THR A 362 4.64 2.35 21.22
CA THR A 362 4.53 3.08 19.95
C THR A 362 5.80 3.09 19.11
N LYS A 363 6.78 2.25 19.43
CA LYS A 363 7.98 2.12 18.59
C LYS A 363 7.61 1.64 17.18
N PRO A 364 8.32 2.10 16.13
CA PRO A 364 8.11 1.65 14.77
C PRO A 364 8.04 0.13 14.66
N LYS A 365 7.01 -0.37 13.97
CA LYS A 365 6.89 -1.77 13.58
C LYS A 365 7.45 -1.92 12.17
N TYR A 366 7.96 -3.10 11.86
CA TYR A 366 8.48 -3.41 10.53
C TYR A 366 7.78 -4.67 10.02
N PRO A 367 7.48 -4.76 8.71
CA PRO A 367 6.91 -5.96 8.14
C PRO A 367 7.78 -7.19 8.44
N THR A 368 7.14 -8.29 8.86
CA THR A 368 7.77 -9.62 8.92
C THR A 368 7.43 -10.39 7.64
N PRO A 369 8.12 -11.50 7.32
CA PRO A 369 7.72 -12.35 6.20
C PRO A 369 6.24 -12.77 6.27
N ALA A 370 5.72 -13.04 7.47
CA ALA A 370 4.31 -13.37 7.66
C ALA A 370 3.41 -12.16 7.37
N THR A 371 3.79 -10.94 7.78
CA THR A 371 3.05 -9.72 7.43
C THR A 371 3.01 -9.47 5.92
N LEU A 372 4.06 -9.85 5.19
CA LEU A 372 4.19 -9.64 3.74
C LEU A 372 3.52 -10.71 2.89
N GLN A 373 3.01 -11.79 3.50
CA GLN A 373 2.29 -12.84 2.77
C GLN A 373 1.04 -12.25 2.09
N MET A 374 0.93 -12.45 0.78
CA MET A 374 -0.18 -11.98 -0.03
C MET A 374 -1.32 -13.01 -0.03
N MET A 375 -2.54 -12.55 -0.31
CA MET A 375 -3.69 -13.44 -0.42
C MET A 375 -3.57 -14.43 -1.60
N GLU A 376 -2.81 -14.08 -2.63
CA GLU A 376 -2.49 -15.00 -3.74
C GLU A 376 -1.63 -16.17 -3.26
N ASP A 377 -0.62 -15.91 -2.42
CA ASP A 377 0.27 -16.94 -1.86
C ASP A 377 -0.50 -17.96 -1.01
N THR A 378 -1.54 -17.51 -0.29
CA THR A 378 -2.37 -18.41 0.55
C THR A 378 -3.31 -19.27 -0.29
N LYS A 379 -3.78 -18.76 -1.44
CA LYS A 379 -4.60 -19.54 -2.37
C LYS A 379 -3.79 -20.63 -3.07
N GLU A 380 -2.47 -20.48 -3.22
CA GLU A 380 -1.62 -21.55 -3.74
C GLU A 380 -1.42 -22.67 -2.71
N ASP A 381 -1.31 -22.35 -1.41
CA ASP A 381 -1.18 -23.33 -0.33
C ASP A 381 -2.48 -24.14 -0.07
N ASP A 382 -3.65 -23.50 -0.10
CA ASP A 382 -4.95 -24.21 0.07
C ASP A 382 -5.28 -25.11 -1.14
N ASN A 383 -4.73 -24.84 -2.32
CA ASN A 383 -4.86 -25.69 -3.51
C ASN A 383 -3.82 -26.83 -3.56
N ALA A 384 -2.89 -26.92 -2.60
CA ALA A 384 -1.93 -28.03 -2.54
C ALA A 384 -2.57 -29.36 -2.10
N LEU A 385 -3.80 -29.33 -1.57
CA LEU A 385 -4.55 -30.51 -1.12
C LEU A 385 -5.60 -31.00 -2.14
N ASP A 386 -5.84 -30.26 -3.23
CA ASP A 386 -6.76 -30.67 -4.30
C ASP A 386 -6.03 -30.84 -5.64
N ALA A 387 -5.79 -32.12 -5.95
CA ALA A 387 -5.57 -32.75 -7.25
C ALA A 387 -5.37 -31.85 -8.50
N GLU A 388 -4.22 -32.08 -9.15
CA GLU A 388 -3.99 -31.97 -10.60
C GLU A 388 -4.76 -30.86 -11.32
N LYS A 389 -4.29 -29.60 -11.22
CA LYS A 389 -4.54 -28.62 -12.29
C LYS A 389 -3.30 -28.47 -13.17
N PRO A 390 -3.49 -28.51 -14.50
CA PRO A 390 -2.39 -28.50 -15.44
C PRO A 390 -1.67 -27.15 -15.33
N HIS A 391 -0.34 -27.21 -15.26
CA HIS A 391 0.51 -26.04 -15.49
C HIS A 391 0.00 -25.24 -16.71
N PRO A 392 0.18 -23.90 -16.76
CA PRO A 392 -0.11 -23.13 -17.97
C PRO A 392 0.48 -23.83 -19.19
N LYS A 393 -0.20 -23.81 -20.35
CA LYS A 393 0.24 -24.51 -21.58
C LYS A 393 1.62 -24.00 -22.00
N ILE A 394 2.66 -24.64 -21.49
CA ILE A 394 4.06 -24.33 -21.78
C ILE A 394 4.52 -25.27 -22.89
N HIS A 395 5.31 -24.75 -23.82
CA HIS A 395 5.98 -25.53 -24.84
C HIS A 395 7.42 -25.04 -24.94
N THR A 396 8.38 -25.91 -24.64
CA THR A 396 9.80 -25.57 -24.67
C THR A 396 10.32 -25.67 -26.09
N VAL A 397 11.04 -24.65 -26.53
CA VAL A 397 11.67 -24.62 -27.85
C VAL A 397 13.15 -24.34 -27.70
N PHE A 398 13.99 -25.07 -28.41
CA PHE A 398 15.43 -24.83 -28.46
C PHE A 398 15.94 -24.98 -29.90
N SER A 399 16.97 -24.23 -30.27
CA SER A 399 17.54 -24.25 -31.62
C SER A 399 18.88 -24.98 -31.66
N THR A 400 19.11 -25.70 -32.75
CA THR A 400 20.37 -26.44 -33.01
C THR A 400 20.67 -26.44 -34.50
N GLU A 401 21.92 -26.69 -34.86
CA GLU A 401 22.35 -26.91 -36.25
C GLU A 401 22.54 -28.41 -36.56
N CYS A 402 22.59 -28.78 -37.86
CA CYS A 402 22.85 -30.16 -38.30
C CYS A 402 24.32 -30.58 -38.13
N THR A 403 24.86 -30.51 -36.91
CA THR A 403 26.24 -30.93 -36.63
C THR A 403 26.31 -31.87 -35.44
N THR A 404 27.31 -32.76 -35.45
CA THR A 404 27.55 -33.70 -34.33
C THR A 404 27.88 -32.98 -33.01
N TYR A 405 28.24 -31.70 -33.08
CA TYR A 405 28.46 -30.87 -31.90
C TYR A 405 27.15 -30.56 -31.15
N PHE A 406 26.04 -30.35 -31.87
CA PHE A 406 24.74 -30.13 -31.23
C PHE A 406 24.01 -31.43 -30.88
N ASP A 407 24.42 -32.57 -31.43
CA ASP A 407 23.80 -33.87 -31.16
C ASP A 407 23.90 -34.27 -29.69
N TRP A 408 25.11 -34.24 -29.12
CA TRP A 408 25.30 -34.61 -27.70
C TRP A 408 24.62 -33.61 -26.76
N GLN A 409 24.57 -32.33 -27.13
CA GLN A 409 23.85 -31.29 -26.38
C GLN A 409 22.34 -31.52 -26.43
N THR A 410 21.81 -31.93 -27.58
CA THR A 410 20.40 -32.30 -27.77
C THR A 410 20.04 -33.49 -26.89
N VAL A 411 20.87 -34.55 -26.88
CA VAL A 411 20.66 -35.72 -26.01
C VAL A 411 20.65 -35.32 -24.54
N GLY A 412 21.63 -34.50 -24.12
CA GLY A 412 21.71 -33.99 -22.75
C GLY A 412 20.49 -33.16 -22.34
N LEU A 413 20.03 -32.26 -23.22
CA LEU A 413 18.87 -31.41 -22.97
C LEU A 413 17.57 -32.20 -22.94
N MET A 414 17.39 -33.16 -23.84
CA MET A 414 16.21 -34.04 -23.83
C MET A 414 16.16 -34.93 -22.60
N HIS A 415 17.32 -35.40 -22.12
CA HIS A 415 17.40 -36.16 -20.88
C HIS A 415 17.11 -35.29 -19.65
N SER A 416 17.70 -34.10 -19.55
CA SER A 416 17.46 -33.18 -18.44
C SER A 416 16.02 -32.65 -18.40
N PHE A 417 15.42 -32.37 -19.55
CA PHE A 417 14.01 -31.97 -19.67
C PHE A 417 13.07 -33.04 -19.13
N ARG A 418 13.34 -34.33 -19.39
CA ARG A 418 12.55 -35.45 -18.86
C ARG A 418 12.74 -35.62 -17.35
N LEU A 419 13.95 -35.40 -16.83
CA LEU A 419 14.25 -35.56 -15.41
C LEU A 419 13.82 -34.38 -14.54
N SER A 420 13.80 -33.16 -15.07
CA SER A 420 13.49 -31.96 -14.31
C SER A 420 12.01 -31.83 -13.93
N GLY A 421 11.13 -32.61 -14.56
CA GLY A 421 9.69 -32.44 -14.43
C GLY A 421 9.19 -31.16 -15.10
N GLN A 422 9.95 -30.58 -16.04
CA GLN A 422 9.53 -29.40 -16.78
C GLN A 422 8.20 -29.67 -17.49
N PRO A 423 7.16 -28.86 -17.24
CA PRO A 423 5.84 -29.12 -17.81
C PRO A 423 5.79 -28.76 -19.30
N GLY A 424 4.94 -29.47 -20.06
CA GLY A 424 4.70 -29.21 -21.47
C GLY A 424 5.48 -30.08 -22.45
N ASN A 425 5.29 -29.83 -23.74
CA ASN A 425 6.03 -30.51 -24.81
C ASN A 425 7.32 -29.74 -25.14
N ILE A 426 8.29 -30.41 -25.74
CA ILE A 426 9.54 -29.82 -26.22
C ILE A 426 9.67 -30.00 -27.74
N THR A 427 10.15 -28.99 -28.44
CA THR A 427 10.48 -29.06 -29.87
C THR A 427 11.82 -28.41 -30.17
N ARG A 428 12.63 -29.13 -30.94
CA ARG A 428 13.88 -28.64 -31.49
C ARG A 428 13.62 -27.91 -32.81
N LEU A 429 14.13 -26.69 -32.95
CA LEU A 429 14.25 -26.00 -34.23
C LEU A 429 15.59 -26.37 -34.83
N LEU A 430 15.57 -27.19 -35.88
CA LEU A 430 16.79 -27.66 -36.53
C LEU A 430 17.07 -26.82 -37.78
N SER A 431 18.11 -26.00 -37.70
CA SER A 431 18.54 -25.04 -38.72
C SER A 431 19.67 -25.62 -39.56
N CYS A 432 19.42 -25.93 -40.83
CA CYS A 432 20.41 -26.60 -41.70
C CYS A 432 20.36 -26.05 -43.13
N THR A 433 21.46 -26.20 -43.85
CA THR A 433 21.45 -26.07 -45.31
C THR A 433 20.74 -27.28 -45.92
N ASP A 434 20.23 -27.15 -47.15
CA ASP A 434 19.56 -28.25 -47.85
C ASP A 434 20.51 -29.43 -48.11
N GLU A 435 21.81 -29.16 -48.28
CA GLU A 435 22.85 -30.17 -48.43
C GLU A 435 23.10 -30.93 -47.12
N ASP A 436 23.27 -30.21 -46.00
CA ASP A 436 23.54 -30.82 -44.70
C ASP A 436 22.34 -31.64 -44.22
N LEU A 437 21.12 -31.14 -44.45
CA LEU A 437 19.89 -31.81 -44.03
C LEU A 437 19.72 -33.19 -44.69
N LYS A 438 20.19 -33.37 -45.94
CA LYS A 438 20.14 -34.66 -46.65
C LYS A 438 21.06 -35.72 -46.05
N GLN A 439 22.14 -35.30 -45.41
CA GLN A 439 23.18 -36.19 -44.88
C GLN A 439 23.13 -36.33 -43.35
N TYR A 440 22.39 -35.44 -42.68
CA TYR A 440 22.23 -35.45 -41.23
C TYR A 440 21.56 -36.75 -40.78
N LYS A 441 22.00 -37.27 -39.62
CA LYS A 441 21.48 -38.54 -39.07
C LYS A 441 20.69 -38.34 -37.78
N GLY A 442 20.91 -37.23 -37.07
CA GLY A 442 20.31 -36.98 -35.75
C GLY A 442 18.88 -36.44 -35.79
N HIS A 443 18.07 -36.80 -36.79
CA HIS A 443 16.71 -36.28 -36.95
C HIS A 443 15.78 -36.63 -35.78
N ASP A 444 16.01 -37.79 -35.17
CA ASP A 444 15.19 -38.41 -34.13
C ASP A 444 15.66 -38.11 -32.70
N LEU A 445 16.72 -37.29 -32.53
CA LEU A 445 17.24 -36.94 -31.21
C LEU A 445 16.24 -36.14 -30.35
N ALA A 446 15.29 -35.44 -30.98
CA ALA A 446 14.22 -34.69 -30.33
C ALA A 446 13.03 -34.52 -31.29
N PRO A 447 11.80 -34.24 -30.81
CA PRO A 447 10.71 -33.78 -31.67
C PRO A 447 11.18 -32.52 -32.41
N THR A 448 11.23 -32.55 -33.74
CA THR A 448 11.97 -31.56 -34.53
C THR A 448 11.07 -30.84 -35.54
N HIS A 449 11.22 -29.52 -35.61
CA HIS A 449 10.72 -28.67 -36.68
C HIS A 449 11.92 -28.12 -37.47
N TYR A 450 11.90 -28.31 -38.78
CA TYR A 450 12.99 -27.85 -39.65
C TYR A 450 12.79 -26.38 -40.00
N VAL A 451 13.84 -25.58 -39.83
CA VAL A 451 13.81 -24.15 -40.15
C VAL A 451 15.00 -23.82 -41.08
N PRO A 452 14.90 -22.78 -41.92
CA PRO A 452 16.00 -22.38 -42.80
C PRO A 452 17.26 -22.03 -41.99
N SER A 453 18.44 -22.47 -42.44
CA SER A 453 19.69 -21.97 -41.87
C SER A 453 19.88 -20.50 -42.24
N MET A 454 20.17 -19.70 -41.20
CA MET A 454 20.63 -18.31 -41.31
C MET A 454 22.08 -18.17 -40.85
N SER A 455 22.81 -19.29 -40.75
CA SER A 455 24.23 -19.33 -40.36
C SER A 455 25.11 -18.60 -41.37
N ARG A 456 24.58 -18.22 -42.52
CA ARG A 456 25.14 -17.20 -43.39
C ARG A 456 24.10 -16.13 -43.64
N HIS A 457 24.42 -14.89 -43.30
CA HIS A 457 23.51 -13.77 -43.43
C HIS A 457 23.11 -13.59 -44.91
N PRO A 458 21.81 -13.64 -45.25
CA PRO A 458 21.36 -13.73 -46.64
C PRO A 458 21.61 -12.46 -47.46
N LEU A 459 21.90 -11.32 -46.82
CA LEU A 459 22.14 -10.04 -47.49
C LEU A 459 23.62 -9.65 -47.57
N THR A 460 24.42 -10.05 -46.58
CA THR A 460 25.83 -9.63 -46.48
C THR A 460 26.80 -10.77 -46.76
N GLY A 461 26.34 -12.02 -46.65
CA GLY A 461 27.15 -13.21 -46.86
C GLY A 461 28.13 -13.52 -45.73
N ASP A 462 28.05 -12.81 -44.61
CA ASP A 462 28.81 -13.08 -43.39
C ASP A 462 28.27 -14.32 -42.68
N TRP A 463 29.14 -15.05 -41.98
CA TRP A 463 28.77 -16.23 -41.18
C TRP A 463 28.47 -15.85 -39.74
#